data_AF-A0A9E5MW96-F1
#
_entry.id   AF-A0A9E5MW96-F1
#
_cell.length_a   1.000
_cell.length_b   1.000
_cell.length_c   1.000
_cell.angle_alpha   90.00
_cell.angle_beta   90.00
_cell.angle_gamma   90.00
#
_symmetry.space_group_name_H-M   'P 1'
#
loop_
_entity.id
_entity.type
_entity.pdbx_description
1 polymer ?
#
loop_
_entity_poly.entity_id
_entity_poly.type
_entity_poly.pdbx_seq_one_letter_code
_entity_poly.pdbx_strand_id
1 'polypeptide(L)'
;MPSFVCFYAGRRRAASAAWFVPLLAILLCPLLPPVPRAASAAPHTISSSNHPYDPDWPDVYLILMNKCSGCHRPGTERVDLTKYEAFTSARMSDGEAIVAPGRPHDSALWTYVVWNARARRDSDHPSTPLMPEEKQEWLTAGQLETVHRWISRGGLQYKLPSTCSIKPLTEMDFPSARQCKSCHPKQYDEWSRSMHHYAQHSPVFEAFNLTLQERTGGTLGTFCTRCHTPLG
;
A
#
# COMPACT_ATOMS: atom_id res chain seq x y z
N MET A 1 -36.67 -63.47 6.29
CA MET A 1 -37.19 -64.67 7.00
C MET A 1 -36.45 -65.88 6.45
N PRO A 2 -36.08 -66.90 7.25
CA PRO A 2 -36.43 -67.19 8.66
C PRO A 2 -35.23 -66.96 9.60
N SER A 3 -35.35 -66.51 10.85
CA SER A 3 -36.14 -67.01 11.99
C SER A 3 -35.74 -68.41 12.44
N PHE A 4 -34.85 -68.52 13.42
CA PHE A 4 -34.91 -69.60 14.39
C PHE A 4 -34.65 -69.06 15.80
N VAL A 5 -35.75 -69.01 16.54
CA VAL A 5 -35.84 -68.90 17.98
C VAL A 5 -35.61 -70.30 18.54
N CYS A 6 -34.85 -70.43 19.64
CA CYS A 6 -35.14 -71.49 20.60
C CYS A 6 -34.82 -71.02 22.03
N PHE A 7 -35.89 -70.94 22.82
CA PHE A 7 -35.95 -70.85 24.27
C PHE A 7 -35.32 -72.09 24.93
N TYR A 8 -34.72 -71.98 26.13
CA TYR A 8 -35.43 -72.28 27.40
C TYR A 8 -34.59 -71.99 28.65
N ALA A 9 -35.34 -71.70 29.73
CA ALA A 9 -35.02 -71.49 31.15
C ALA A 9 -33.75 -72.17 31.71
N GLY A 10 -33.05 -71.66 32.72
CA GLY A 10 -33.43 -70.79 33.82
C GLY A 10 -33.06 -71.48 35.14
N ARG A 11 -32.22 -70.86 35.98
CA ARG A 11 -32.22 -71.13 37.43
C ARG A 11 -31.65 -69.94 38.21
N ARG A 12 -32.53 -69.36 39.01
CA ARG A 12 -32.24 -68.31 39.99
C ARG A 12 -31.39 -68.88 41.12
N ARG A 13 -30.33 -68.17 41.54
CA ARG A 13 -29.91 -68.16 42.94
C ARG A 13 -29.51 -66.76 43.38
N ALA A 14 -29.98 -66.46 44.57
CA ALA A 14 -30.03 -65.16 45.22
C ALA A 14 -28.65 -64.63 45.63
N ALA A 15 -28.53 -63.30 45.51
CA ALA A 15 -28.04 -62.35 46.51
C ALA A 15 -26.81 -62.71 47.36
N SER A 16 -25.78 -61.90 47.20
CA SER A 16 -25.07 -61.28 48.33
C SER A 16 -24.55 -59.91 47.86
N ALA A 17 -25.27 -58.86 48.25
CA ALA A 17 -24.97 -57.48 47.93
C ALA A 17 -23.85 -56.98 48.85
N ALA A 18 -22.61 -56.93 48.34
CA ALA A 18 -21.56 -56.11 48.92
C ALA A 18 -21.70 -54.70 48.35
N TRP A 19 -22.17 -53.77 49.18
CA TRP A 19 -22.30 -52.36 48.83
C TRP A 19 -20.91 -51.73 48.74
N PHE A 20 -20.34 -51.69 47.53
CA PHE A 20 -19.25 -50.76 47.21
C PHE A 20 -19.89 -49.45 46.76
N VAL A 21 -19.73 -48.40 47.56
CA VAL A 21 -20.03 -47.02 47.16
C VAL A 21 -18.86 -46.57 46.27
N PRO A 22 -19.06 -46.31 44.96
CA PRO A 22 -18.01 -45.71 44.16
C PRO A 22 -18.02 -44.20 44.43
N LEU A 23 -16.91 -43.69 44.93
CA LEU A 23 -16.61 -42.25 44.95
C LEU A 23 -16.48 -41.77 43.51
N LEU A 24 -17.53 -41.12 43.00
CA LEU A 24 -17.54 -40.47 41.69
C LEU A 24 -16.69 -39.19 41.78
N ALA A 25 -15.40 -39.28 41.47
CA ALA A 25 -14.55 -38.11 41.29
C ALA A 25 -14.94 -37.42 39.97
N ILE A 26 -15.74 -36.36 40.06
CA ILE A 26 -16.05 -35.47 38.93
C ILE A 26 -14.77 -34.70 38.59
N LEU A 27 -14.10 -35.11 37.51
CA LEU A 27 -13.03 -34.34 36.87
C LEU A 27 -13.62 -33.08 36.23
N LEU A 28 -13.66 -31.97 36.98
CA LEU A 28 -13.85 -30.64 36.40
C LEU A 28 -12.59 -30.28 35.61
N CYS A 29 -12.65 -30.48 34.29
CA CYS A 29 -11.70 -29.90 33.35
C CYS A 29 -12.07 -28.41 33.18
N PRO A 30 -11.21 -27.44 33.55
CA PRO A 30 -11.53 -26.04 33.35
C PRO A 30 -11.47 -25.73 31.86
N LEU A 31 -12.60 -25.32 31.29
CA LEU A 31 -12.70 -24.74 29.95
C LEU A 31 -11.99 -23.37 29.95
N LEU A 32 -10.67 -23.38 29.75
CA LEU A 32 -9.93 -22.17 29.47
C LEU A 32 -10.27 -21.70 28.04
N PRO A 33 -10.67 -20.43 27.84
CA PRO A 33 -10.91 -19.91 26.49
C PRO A 33 -9.60 -19.91 25.69
N PRO A 34 -9.65 -20.18 24.37
CA PRO A 34 -8.45 -20.13 23.53
C PRO A 34 -7.85 -18.72 23.56
N VAL A 35 -6.57 -18.64 23.91
CA VAL A 35 -5.81 -17.40 23.85
C VAL A 35 -5.86 -16.86 22.42
N PRO A 36 -6.27 -15.60 22.19
CA PRO A 36 -6.27 -15.02 20.85
C PRO A 36 -4.84 -15.01 20.33
N ARG A 37 -4.56 -15.86 19.33
CA ARG A 37 -3.30 -15.86 18.62
C ARG A 37 -3.24 -14.54 17.85
N ALA A 38 -2.32 -13.65 18.23
CA ALA A 38 -2.09 -12.43 17.49
C ALA A 38 -1.82 -12.82 16.03
N ALA A 39 -2.78 -12.50 15.15
CA ALA A 39 -2.61 -12.67 13.73
C ALA A 39 -1.57 -11.65 13.28
N SER A 40 -0.31 -12.05 13.22
CA SER A 40 0.71 -11.27 12.53
C SER A 40 0.33 -11.24 11.06
N ALA A 41 0.25 -10.05 10.48
CA ALA A 41 0.11 -9.92 9.04
C ALA A 41 1.23 -10.72 8.35
N ALA A 42 0.88 -11.41 7.26
CA ALA A 42 1.89 -11.98 6.39
C ALA A 42 2.82 -10.83 5.95
N PRO A 43 4.15 -10.98 6.08
CA PRO A 43 5.07 -9.93 5.64
C PRO A 43 4.76 -9.62 4.18
N HIS A 44 4.56 -8.34 3.86
CA HIS A 44 4.37 -7.94 2.48
C HIS A 44 5.62 -8.34 1.70
N THR A 45 5.46 -9.02 0.58
CA THR A 45 6.54 -9.40 -0.34
C THR A 45 7.04 -8.18 -1.13
N ILE A 46 7.26 -7.05 -0.44
CA ILE A 46 8.13 -6.02 -1.00
C ILE A 46 9.52 -6.60 -0.90
N SER A 47 10.07 -6.95 -2.06
CA SER A 47 11.40 -7.52 -2.20
C SER A 47 12.39 -6.78 -1.29
N SER A 48 13.01 -7.51 -0.36
CA SER A 48 14.13 -7.02 0.45
C SER A 48 15.41 -6.85 -0.37
N SER A 49 15.32 -7.06 -1.69
CA SER A 49 16.43 -6.80 -2.60
C SER A 49 16.84 -5.34 -2.50
N ASN A 50 18.13 -5.12 -2.28
CA ASN A 50 18.79 -3.86 -2.57
C ASN A 50 18.70 -3.67 -4.09
N HIS A 51 17.56 -3.15 -4.56
CA HIS A 51 17.38 -2.79 -5.95
C HIS A 51 18.49 -1.77 -6.26
N PRO A 52 19.15 -1.80 -7.43
CA PRO A 52 20.26 -0.90 -7.75
C PRO A 52 19.88 0.59 -7.81
N TYR A 53 18.67 0.92 -7.37
CA TYR A 53 18.05 2.23 -7.44
C TYR A 53 17.29 2.51 -6.15
N ASP A 54 17.10 3.80 -5.86
CA ASP A 54 16.46 4.23 -4.63
C ASP A 54 14.93 4.03 -4.70
N PRO A 55 14.32 3.24 -3.80
CA PRO A 55 12.87 3.06 -3.75
C PRO A 55 12.11 4.33 -3.38
N ASP A 56 12.77 5.34 -2.78
CA ASP A 56 12.16 6.62 -2.43
C ASP A 56 12.05 7.57 -3.63
N TRP A 57 12.76 7.30 -4.75
CA TRP A 57 12.77 8.21 -5.91
C TRP A 57 11.39 8.47 -6.53
N PRO A 58 10.50 7.47 -6.76
CA PRO A 58 9.18 7.74 -7.32
C PRO A 58 8.36 8.72 -6.46
N ASP A 59 8.45 8.59 -5.14
CA ASP A 59 7.77 9.48 -4.20
C ASP A 59 8.41 10.88 -4.21
N VAL A 60 9.75 10.97 -4.21
CA VAL A 60 10.47 12.25 -4.36
C VAL A 60 10.09 12.94 -5.67
N TYR A 61 10.06 12.21 -6.78
CA TYR A 61 9.65 12.74 -8.07
C TYR A 61 8.23 13.31 -8.01
N LEU A 62 7.27 12.58 -7.43
CA LEU A 62 5.90 13.06 -7.26
C LEU A 62 5.82 14.30 -6.35
N ILE A 63 6.62 14.36 -5.29
CA ILE A 63 6.73 15.54 -4.43
C ILE A 63 7.20 16.76 -5.26
N LEU A 64 8.30 16.62 -6.00
CA LEU A 64 8.86 17.70 -6.82
C LEU A 64 7.87 18.16 -7.91
N MET A 65 7.23 17.21 -8.58
CA MET A 65 6.26 17.52 -9.64
C MET A 65 5.01 18.22 -9.09
N ASN A 66 4.48 17.78 -7.96
CA ASN A 66 3.23 18.34 -7.43
C ASN A 66 3.42 19.62 -6.62
N LYS A 67 4.60 19.84 -6.03
CA LYS A 67 4.83 20.96 -5.09
C LYS A 67 5.81 22.01 -5.62
N CYS A 68 6.68 21.67 -6.56
CA CYS A 68 7.78 22.56 -6.96
C CYS A 68 7.78 22.92 -8.45
N SER A 69 7.38 22.00 -9.33
CA SER A 69 7.54 22.13 -10.78
C SER A 69 6.79 23.31 -11.42
N GLY A 70 5.76 23.86 -10.76
CA GLY A 70 5.04 25.05 -11.24
C GLY A 70 5.96 26.26 -11.45
N CYS A 71 6.95 26.44 -10.57
CA CYS A 71 7.93 27.52 -10.64
C CYS A 71 9.32 27.03 -11.06
N HIS A 72 9.67 25.78 -10.73
CA HIS A 72 10.96 25.14 -11.01
C HIS A 72 10.92 24.30 -12.30
N ARG A 73 10.96 24.98 -13.44
CA ARG A 73 10.81 24.38 -14.77
C ARG A 73 11.89 24.90 -15.74
N PRO A 74 12.15 24.20 -16.86
CA PRO A 74 13.09 24.69 -17.85
C PRO A 74 12.71 26.10 -18.34
N GLY A 75 13.71 26.99 -18.44
CA GLY A 75 13.53 28.35 -18.97
C GLY A 75 13.03 29.38 -17.95
N THR A 76 12.97 29.06 -16.66
CA THR A 76 12.82 30.07 -15.60
C THR A 76 14.17 30.43 -14.98
N GLU A 77 14.21 31.51 -14.19
CA GLU A 77 15.40 31.90 -13.41
C GLU A 77 15.71 30.94 -12.25
N ARG A 78 14.80 29.99 -11.96
CA ARG A 78 14.96 29.00 -10.89
C ARG A 78 15.59 27.72 -11.44
N VAL A 79 16.16 26.91 -10.53
CA VAL A 79 16.65 25.57 -10.89
C VAL A 79 15.52 24.71 -11.48
N ASP A 80 15.82 24.01 -12.57
CA ASP A 80 14.91 23.04 -13.19
C ASP A 80 14.84 21.76 -12.33
N LEU A 81 13.70 21.54 -11.67
CA LEU A 81 13.44 20.34 -10.86
C LEU A 81 12.71 19.23 -11.64
N THR A 82 12.41 19.44 -12.93
CA THR A 82 11.67 18.47 -13.75
C THR A 82 12.55 17.36 -14.33
N LYS A 83 13.88 17.58 -14.39
CA LYS A 83 14.87 16.63 -14.90
C LYS A 83 15.87 16.28 -13.82
N TYR A 84 16.07 14.98 -13.61
CA TYR A 84 16.99 14.45 -12.59
C TYR A 84 18.41 15.04 -12.69
N GLU A 85 19.01 14.99 -13.88
CA GLU A 85 20.37 15.49 -14.09
C GLU A 85 20.46 17.01 -13.89
N ALA A 86 19.38 17.75 -14.19
CA ALA A 86 19.36 19.19 -14.06
C ALA A 86 19.50 19.62 -12.60
N PHE A 87 18.69 19.10 -11.68
CA PHE A 87 18.76 19.54 -10.28
C PHE A 87 19.88 18.87 -9.48
N THR A 88 20.33 17.67 -9.84
CA THR A 88 21.45 17.00 -9.12
C THR A 88 22.80 17.64 -9.46
N SER A 89 22.96 18.14 -10.68
CA SER A 89 24.17 18.89 -11.10
C SER A 89 24.09 20.38 -10.77
N ALA A 90 22.89 20.92 -10.53
CA ALA A 90 22.70 22.32 -10.22
C ALA A 90 23.37 22.74 -8.90
N ARG A 91 23.72 24.02 -8.84
CA ARG A 91 24.26 24.72 -7.67
C ARG A 91 23.47 25.99 -7.42
N MET A 92 23.40 26.38 -6.15
CA MET A 92 22.97 27.71 -5.72
C MET A 92 24.01 28.76 -6.14
N SER A 93 23.66 30.04 -6.03
CA SER A 93 24.54 31.17 -6.40
C SER A 93 25.83 31.25 -5.57
N ASP A 94 25.79 30.75 -4.34
CA ASP A 94 26.93 30.63 -3.41
C ASP A 94 27.79 29.37 -3.66
N GLY A 95 27.40 28.52 -4.62
CA GLY A 95 28.09 27.28 -4.96
C GLY A 95 27.59 26.05 -4.22
N GLU A 96 26.61 26.16 -3.31
CA GLU A 96 26.04 25.01 -2.61
C GLU A 96 25.31 24.06 -3.56
N ALA A 97 25.41 22.75 -3.30
CA ALA A 97 24.71 21.76 -4.10
C ALA A 97 23.21 21.76 -3.79
N ILE A 98 22.38 21.80 -4.84
CA ILE A 98 20.93 21.63 -4.67
C ILE A 98 20.66 20.27 -4.02
N VAL A 99 21.33 19.22 -4.50
CA VAL A 99 21.37 17.90 -3.87
C VAL A 99 22.82 17.48 -3.69
N ALA A 100 23.23 17.24 -2.45
CA ALA A 100 24.50 16.64 -2.07
C ALA A 100 24.25 15.15 -1.71
N PRO A 101 24.55 14.20 -2.62
CA PRO A 101 24.38 12.78 -2.37
C PRO A 101 25.00 12.31 -1.05
N GLY A 102 24.22 11.61 -0.23
CA GLY A 102 24.63 11.08 1.07
C GLY A 102 24.72 12.11 2.19
N ARG A 103 24.52 13.41 1.89
CA ARG A 103 24.69 14.51 2.86
C ARG A 103 23.48 15.45 2.83
N PRO A 104 22.36 15.09 3.51
CA PRO A 104 21.16 15.91 3.54
C PRO A 104 21.40 17.33 4.03
N HIS A 105 22.18 17.50 5.10
CA HIS A 105 22.46 18.82 5.67
C HIS A 105 23.30 19.74 4.75
N ASP A 106 24.02 19.16 3.79
CA ASP A 106 24.81 19.90 2.80
C ASP A 106 24.05 20.08 1.47
N SER A 107 22.75 19.74 1.46
CA SER A 107 21.87 19.86 0.29
C SER A 107 20.94 21.06 0.48
N ALA A 108 21.05 22.05 -0.39
CA ALA A 108 20.18 23.22 -0.36
C ALA A 108 18.69 22.81 -0.46
N LEU A 109 18.36 21.78 -1.25
CA LEU A 109 16.99 21.25 -1.29
C LEU A 109 16.46 20.88 0.10
N TRP A 110 17.27 20.23 0.93
CA TRP A 110 16.86 19.82 2.27
C TRP A 110 16.78 21.01 3.23
N THR A 111 17.81 21.85 3.27
CA THR A 111 17.89 22.98 4.20
C THR A 111 16.76 23.98 3.99
N TYR A 112 16.29 24.15 2.75
CA TYR A 112 15.15 25.02 2.43
C TYR A 112 13.79 24.40 2.79
N VAL A 113 13.61 23.08 2.64
CA VAL A 113 12.29 22.43 2.85
C VAL A 113 12.10 21.90 4.27
N VAL A 114 13.18 21.60 4.99
CA VAL A 114 13.12 21.03 6.35
C VAL A 114 12.45 21.97 7.34
N TRP A 115 12.45 23.27 7.04
CA TRP A 115 11.75 24.27 7.83
C TRP A 115 10.24 24.16 7.62
N ASN A 116 9.63 23.22 8.34
CA ASN A 116 8.19 23.01 8.39
C ASN A 116 7.64 23.19 9.83
N ALA A 117 6.36 22.87 10.03
CA ALA A 117 5.64 23.10 11.29
C ALA A 117 6.17 22.26 12.48
N ARG A 118 7.26 21.51 12.32
CA ARG A 118 7.91 20.69 13.34
C ARG A 118 9.34 21.12 13.69
N ALA A 119 9.85 22.21 13.10
CA ALA A 119 11.15 22.77 13.50
C ALA A 119 11.15 23.03 15.02
N ARG A 120 12.03 22.34 15.75
CA ARG A 120 12.18 22.53 17.20
C ARG A 120 13.09 23.72 17.47
N ARG A 121 12.88 24.39 18.59
CA ARG A 121 13.63 25.61 18.99
C ARG A 121 15.14 25.37 19.14
N ASP A 122 15.56 24.12 19.32
CA ASP A 122 16.92 23.64 19.56
C ASP A 122 17.52 22.86 18.37
N SER A 123 16.87 22.88 17.21
CA SER A 123 17.37 22.20 16.01
C SER A 123 18.41 23.02 15.26
N ASP A 124 19.29 22.35 14.51
CA ASP A 124 20.29 22.96 13.61
C ASP A 124 19.67 23.64 12.36
N HIS A 125 18.40 24.05 12.45
CA HIS A 125 17.66 24.67 11.36
C HIS A 125 17.78 26.21 11.42
N PRO A 126 17.71 26.90 10.27
CA PRO A 126 17.73 28.35 10.24
C PRO A 126 16.60 28.96 11.09
N SER A 127 16.85 30.14 11.64
CA SER A 127 15.98 30.81 12.62
C SER A 127 14.64 31.32 12.07
N THR A 128 14.45 31.31 10.75
CA THR A 128 13.24 31.81 10.06
C THR A 128 12.83 30.91 8.89
N PRO A 129 11.52 30.80 8.56
CA PRO A 129 11.05 30.11 7.37
C PRO A 129 11.63 30.74 6.11
N LEU A 130 11.99 29.90 5.14
CA LEU A 130 12.20 30.32 3.75
C LEU A 130 11.01 29.95 2.85
N MET A 131 10.02 29.23 3.38
CA MET A 131 8.77 28.86 2.70
C MET A 131 7.64 29.86 3.02
N PRO A 132 6.64 30.04 2.12
CA PRO A 132 5.52 30.97 2.30
C PRO A 132 4.73 30.75 3.60
N GLU A 133 4.09 31.81 4.13
CA GLU A 133 3.30 31.74 5.39
C GLU A 133 2.13 30.75 5.30
N GLU A 134 1.60 30.49 4.11
CA GLU A 134 0.54 29.53 3.84
C GLU A 134 1.06 28.07 3.91
N LYS A 135 0.75 27.41 5.04
CA LYS A 135 1.24 26.05 5.38
C LYS A 135 0.76 24.94 4.44
N GLN A 136 -0.22 25.18 3.58
CA GLN A 136 -0.79 24.20 2.64
C GLN A 136 0.22 23.78 1.56
N GLU A 137 1.19 24.64 1.28
CA GLU A 137 2.24 24.38 0.30
C GLU A 137 3.45 23.63 0.90
N TRP A 138 3.48 23.45 2.23
CA TRP A 138 4.59 22.81 2.93
C TRP A 138 4.56 21.29 2.74
N LEU A 139 5.74 20.68 2.80
CA LEU A 139 5.86 19.24 2.82
C LEU A 139 5.37 18.67 4.16
N THR A 140 4.58 17.61 4.07
CA THR A 140 4.17 16.81 5.24
C THR A 140 5.38 16.14 5.87
N ALA A 141 5.26 15.69 7.12
CA ALA A 141 6.35 15.00 7.81
C ALA A 141 6.84 13.74 7.07
N GLY A 142 5.93 12.95 6.49
CA GLY A 142 6.29 11.77 5.70
C GLY A 142 7.01 12.14 4.39
N GLN A 143 6.61 13.23 3.75
CA GLN A 143 7.29 13.73 2.55
C GLN A 143 8.71 14.22 2.86
N LEU A 144 8.90 14.94 3.97
CA LEU A 144 10.25 15.33 4.41
C LEU A 144 11.11 14.12 4.74
N GLU A 145 10.59 13.14 5.46
CA GLU A 145 11.33 11.92 5.77
C GLU A 145 11.74 11.17 4.49
N THR A 146 10.86 11.15 3.48
CA THR A 146 11.14 10.56 2.17
C THR A 146 12.28 11.29 1.45
N VAL A 147 12.24 12.63 1.39
CA VAL A 147 13.31 13.43 0.79
C VAL A 147 14.63 13.25 1.55
N HIS A 148 14.60 13.28 2.88
CA HIS A 148 15.77 13.07 3.72
C HIS A 148 16.41 11.69 3.48
N ARG A 149 15.59 10.64 3.47
CA ARG A 149 16.04 9.26 3.28
C ARG A 149 16.63 9.05 1.89
N TRP A 150 15.99 9.59 0.87
CA TRP A 150 16.50 9.56 -0.50
C TRP A 150 17.86 10.25 -0.64
N ILE A 151 18.02 11.48 -0.11
CA ILE A 151 19.33 12.16 -0.16
C ILE A 151 20.37 11.37 0.62
N SER A 152 20.02 10.87 1.82
CA SER A 152 20.91 10.06 2.67
C SER A 152 21.42 8.80 1.96
N ARG A 153 20.61 8.22 1.07
CA ARG A 153 20.94 7.03 0.28
C ARG A 153 21.71 7.33 -1.01
N GLY A 154 22.07 8.58 -1.25
CA GLY A 154 22.84 9.01 -2.43
C GLY A 154 22.00 9.67 -3.51
N GLY A 155 20.71 9.90 -3.28
CA GLY A 155 19.86 10.69 -4.18
C GLY A 155 19.73 10.09 -5.57
N LEU A 156 19.66 8.76 -5.70
CA LEU A 156 19.70 8.07 -7.00
C LEU A 156 18.37 8.19 -7.74
N GLN A 157 18.43 8.29 -9.07
CA GLN A 157 17.26 8.18 -9.93
C GLN A 157 16.82 6.72 -10.04
N TYR A 158 15.52 6.46 -10.10
CA TYR A 158 15.02 5.19 -10.62
C TYR A 158 15.27 5.10 -12.12
N LYS A 159 16.02 4.09 -12.55
CA LYS A 159 16.05 3.67 -13.96
C LYS A 159 15.57 2.23 -14.02
N LEU A 160 14.79 1.90 -15.04
CA LEU A 160 14.42 0.51 -15.27
C LEU A 160 15.70 -0.28 -15.58
N PRO A 161 15.91 -1.45 -14.97
CA PRO A 161 16.98 -2.36 -15.38
C PRO A 161 16.92 -2.59 -16.89
N SER A 162 18.08 -2.75 -17.55
CA SER A 162 18.13 -3.05 -18.99
C SER A 162 17.45 -4.38 -19.35
N THR A 163 17.22 -5.24 -18.37
CA THR A 163 16.47 -6.49 -18.48
C THR A 163 14.95 -6.30 -18.38
N CYS A 164 14.47 -5.12 -17.99
CA CYS A 164 13.05 -4.82 -17.83
C CYS A 164 12.46 -4.31 -19.15
N SER A 165 11.40 -4.98 -19.63
CA SER A 165 10.73 -4.57 -20.86
C SER A 165 9.86 -3.33 -20.61
N ILE A 166 10.04 -2.30 -21.44
CA ILE A 166 9.18 -1.09 -21.49
C ILE A 166 7.96 -1.27 -22.39
N LYS A 167 7.63 -2.51 -22.79
CA LYS A 167 6.43 -2.79 -23.57
C LYS A 167 5.22 -2.27 -22.77
N PRO A 168 4.32 -1.47 -23.39
CA PRO A 168 3.06 -1.09 -22.76
C PRO A 168 2.32 -2.34 -22.29
N LEU A 169 1.87 -2.32 -21.03
CA LEU A 169 1.00 -3.38 -20.53
C LEU A 169 -0.33 -3.30 -21.28
N THR A 170 -0.76 -4.44 -21.79
CA THR A 170 -2.02 -4.62 -22.51
C THR A 170 -2.96 -5.48 -21.68
N GLU A 171 -4.24 -5.54 -22.04
CA GLU A 171 -5.21 -6.41 -21.35
C GLU A 171 -4.80 -7.89 -21.32
N MET A 172 -4.05 -8.34 -22.34
CA MET A 172 -3.53 -9.70 -22.40
C MET A 172 -2.44 -9.98 -21.35
N ASP A 173 -1.77 -8.95 -20.82
CA ASP A 173 -0.75 -9.09 -19.79
C ASP A 173 -1.37 -9.24 -18.38
N PHE A 174 -2.68 -9.01 -18.24
CA PHE A 174 -3.43 -9.16 -16.98
C PHE A 174 -4.40 -10.35 -17.06
N PRO A 175 -4.08 -11.50 -16.45
CA PRO A 175 -4.98 -12.64 -16.48
C PRO A 175 -6.30 -12.36 -15.76
N SER A 176 -7.35 -13.06 -16.16
CA SER A 176 -8.65 -13.00 -15.45
C SER A 176 -8.45 -13.30 -13.96
N ALA A 177 -9.09 -12.52 -13.09
CA ALA A 177 -9.09 -12.78 -11.64
C ALA A 177 -9.56 -14.20 -11.27
N ARG A 178 -10.30 -14.89 -12.16
CA ARG A 178 -10.67 -16.31 -11.99
C ARG A 178 -9.45 -17.23 -11.96
N GLN A 179 -8.37 -16.89 -12.66
CA GLN A 179 -7.11 -17.64 -12.56
C GLN A 179 -6.53 -17.53 -11.15
N CYS A 180 -6.58 -16.35 -10.54
CA CYS A 180 -6.14 -16.15 -9.16
C CYS A 180 -6.98 -16.96 -8.15
N LYS A 181 -8.27 -17.18 -8.43
CA LYS A 181 -9.19 -17.95 -7.57
C LYS A 181 -8.68 -19.36 -7.28
N SER A 182 -7.94 -20.00 -8.20
CA SER A 182 -7.45 -21.37 -8.00
C SER A 182 -6.55 -21.49 -6.77
N CYS A 183 -5.77 -20.46 -6.48
CA CYS A 183 -4.83 -20.41 -5.34
C CYS A 183 -5.29 -19.45 -4.23
N HIS A 184 -6.12 -18.45 -4.54
CA HIS A 184 -6.59 -17.41 -3.62
C HIS A 184 -8.12 -17.29 -3.59
N PRO A 185 -8.85 -18.35 -3.17
CA PRO A 185 -10.31 -18.37 -3.24
C PRO A 185 -10.96 -17.34 -2.33
N LYS A 186 -10.42 -17.14 -1.12
CA LYS A 186 -10.96 -16.17 -0.15
C LYS A 186 -10.86 -14.73 -0.68
N GLN A 187 -9.68 -14.33 -1.16
CA GLN A 187 -9.45 -12.99 -1.71
C GLN A 187 -10.30 -12.76 -2.96
N TYR A 188 -10.41 -13.77 -3.84
CA TYR A 188 -11.29 -13.69 -4.99
C TYR A 188 -12.75 -13.46 -4.56
N ASP A 189 -13.26 -14.24 -3.61
CA ASP A 189 -14.67 -14.14 -3.19
C ASP A 189 -14.97 -12.83 -2.45
N GLU A 190 -14.00 -12.26 -1.73
CA GLU A 190 -14.11 -10.93 -1.11
C GLU A 190 -14.10 -9.82 -2.17
N TRP A 191 -13.13 -9.85 -3.08
CA TRP A 191 -13.00 -8.87 -4.15
C TRP A 191 -14.21 -8.91 -5.12
N SER A 192 -14.60 -10.10 -5.60
CA SER A 192 -15.66 -10.26 -6.62
C SER A 192 -17.05 -9.86 -6.12
N ARG A 193 -17.22 -9.69 -4.81
CA ARG A 193 -18.45 -9.21 -4.16
C ARG A 193 -18.34 -7.77 -3.64
N SER A 194 -17.16 -7.16 -3.77
CA SER A 194 -16.95 -5.78 -3.34
C SER A 194 -17.51 -4.77 -4.34
N MET A 195 -17.90 -3.59 -3.86
CA MET A 195 -18.30 -2.49 -4.74
C MET A 195 -17.19 -2.02 -5.67
N HIS A 196 -15.92 -2.27 -5.32
CA HIS A 196 -14.77 -1.98 -6.20
C HIS A 196 -14.78 -2.84 -7.47
N HIS A 197 -15.20 -4.11 -7.39
CA HIS A 197 -15.34 -4.97 -8.57
C HIS A 197 -16.46 -4.50 -9.50
N TYR A 198 -17.55 -3.98 -8.92
CA TYR A 198 -18.71 -3.50 -9.66
C TYR A 198 -18.63 -2.02 -10.08
N ALA A 199 -17.56 -1.30 -9.74
CA ALA A 199 -17.50 0.16 -9.90
C ALA A 199 -17.86 0.62 -11.33
N GLN A 200 -17.27 -0.02 -12.34
CA GLN A 200 -17.49 0.27 -13.76
C GLN A 200 -18.83 -0.24 -14.32
N HIS A 201 -19.50 -1.17 -13.61
CA HIS A 201 -20.78 -1.77 -14.00
C HIS A 201 -21.91 -1.38 -13.03
N SER A 202 -21.68 -0.39 -12.18
CA SER A 202 -22.69 0.04 -11.24
C SER A 202 -23.79 0.80 -11.99
N PRO A 203 -25.07 0.60 -11.65
CA PRO A 203 -26.16 1.33 -12.28
C PRO A 203 -26.01 2.85 -12.16
N VAL A 204 -25.38 3.31 -11.08
CA VAL A 204 -25.08 4.73 -10.85
C VAL A 204 -24.03 5.24 -11.83
N PHE A 205 -22.93 4.52 -12.02
CA PHE A 205 -21.91 4.90 -13.01
C PHE A 205 -22.48 4.91 -14.43
N GLU A 206 -23.24 3.88 -14.79
CA GLU A 206 -23.83 3.77 -16.13
C GLU A 206 -24.85 4.89 -16.39
N ALA A 207 -25.71 5.19 -15.43
CA ALA A 207 -26.66 6.31 -15.53
C ALA A 207 -25.95 7.66 -15.69
N PHE A 208 -24.87 7.92 -14.93
CA PHE A 208 -24.09 9.15 -15.06
C PHE A 208 -23.35 9.23 -16.40
N ASN A 209 -22.74 8.13 -16.84
CA ASN A 209 -22.08 8.07 -18.12
C ASN A 209 -23.06 8.37 -19.25
N LEU A 210 -24.23 7.71 -19.28
CA LEU A 210 -25.28 7.94 -20.27
C LEU A 210 -25.79 9.39 -20.25
N THR A 211 -26.05 9.94 -19.06
CA THR A 211 -26.50 11.34 -18.91
C THR A 211 -25.46 12.31 -19.48
N LEU A 212 -24.17 12.08 -19.22
CA LEU A 212 -23.10 12.92 -19.73
C LEU A 212 -22.92 12.76 -21.24
N GLN A 213 -23.04 11.55 -21.79
CA GLN A 213 -23.04 11.36 -23.25
C GLN A 213 -24.20 12.11 -23.90
N GLU A 214 -25.42 12.00 -23.36
CA GLU A 214 -26.59 12.69 -23.88
C GLU A 214 -26.40 14.22 -23.87
N ARG A 215 -25.97 14.78 -22.74
CA ARG A 215 -25.76 16.23 -22.59
C ARG A 215 -24.62 16.79 -23.44
N THR A 216 -23.64 15.96 -23.79
CA THR A 216 -22.49 16.38 -24.60
C THR A 216 -22.60 15.95 -26.06
N GLY A 217 -23.75 15.38 -26.48
CA GLY A 217 -23.94 14.88 -27.83
C GLY A 217 -22.94 13.78 -28.21
N GLY A 218 -22.45 13.02 -27.22
CA GLY A 218 -21.47 11.95 -27.39
C GLY A 218 -20.01 12.39 -27.48
N THR A 219 -19.71 13.70 -27.38
CA THR A 219 -18.34 14.22 -27.51
C THR A 219 -17.40 13.77 -26.39
N LEU A 220 -17.94 13.37 -25.22
CA LEU A 220 -17.17 12.78 -24.13
C LEU A 220 -16.67 11.35 -24.43
N GLY A 221 -17.34 10.60 -25.32
CA GLY A 221 -16.88 9.28 -25.77
C GLY A 221 -16.47 8.34 -24.62
N THR A 222 -15.24 7.86 -24.61
CA THR A 222 -14.72 6.95 -23.58
C THR A 222 -14.00 7.65 -22.43
N PHE A 223 -14.12 8.98 -22.29
CA PHE A 223 -13.38 9.77 -21.29
C PHE A 223 -13.50 9.21 -19.86
N CYS A 224 -14.71 8.87 -19.42
CA CYS A 224 -14.96 8.33 -18.08
C CYS A 224 -14.31 6.96 -17.89
N THR A 225 -14.37 6.08 -18.89
CA THR A 225 -13.85 4.71 -18.79
C THR A 225 -12.33 4.66 -18.84
N ARG A 226 -11.67 5.71 -19.37
CA ARG A 226 -10.20 5.85 -19.35
C ARG A 226 -9.56 5.97 -17.97
N CYS A 227 -10.35 6.23 -16.94
CA CYS A 227 -9.87 6.30 -15.55
C CYS A 227 -10.62 5.33 -14.63
N HIS A 228 -11.83 4.92 -15.00
CA HIS A 228 -12.69 4.06 -14.19
C HIS A 228 -12.72 2.59 -14.62
N THR A 229 -11.84 2.18 -15.53
CA THR A 229 -11.63 0.76 -15.90
C THR A 229 -10.24 0.27 -15.43
N PRO A 230 -10.03 -1.05 -15.25
CA PRO A 230 -8.79 -1.61 -14.71
C PRO A 230 -7.50 -1.18 -15.42
N LEU A 231 -7.56 -0.84 -16.71
CA LEU A 231 -6.37 -0.53 -17.53
C LEU A 231 -6.32 0.90 -18.03
N GLY A 232 -7.34 1.70 -17.72
CA GLY A 232 -7.45 3.09 -18.18
C GLY A 232 -7.57 3.21 -19.69
#